data_AF-A0A6V7H436-F1
#
_entry.id   AF-A0A6V7H436-F1
#
_cell.length_a   1.000
_cell.length_b   1.000
_cell.length_c   1.000
_cell.angle_alpha   90.00
_cell.angle_beta   90.00
_cell.angle_gamma   90.00
#
_symmetry.space_group_name_H-M   'P 1'
#
loop_
_entity.id
_entity.type
_entity.pdbx_description
1 polymer ?
#
loop_
_entity_poly.entity_id
_entity_poly.type
_entity_poly.pdbx_seq_one_letter_code
_entity_poly.pdbx_strand_id
1 'polypeptide(L)'
;MLTEEEKRTLIAEGYPVPTKLPLTKQEEKSLKKVRRKIKNKISAQESRRKKKEYMDGLERRVTMLANENSSYRDRLTTLEDTNRELLKELQRLQALLQLQGS
;
A
#
# COMPACT_ATOMS: atom_id res chain seq x y z
N MET A 1 -20.97 -4.02 -33.63
CA MET A 1 -19.85 -4.94 -33.94
C MET A 1 -19.28 -5.51 -32.65
N LEU A 2 -18.88 -6.78 -32.64
CA LEU A 2 -18.24 -7.45 -31.49
C LEU A 2 -16.77 -7.02 -31.36
N THR A 3 -16.28 -6.83 -30.14
CA THR A 3 -14.85 -6.56 -29.90
C THR A 3 -14.02 -7.85 -30.05
N GLU A 4 -12.72 -7.71 -30.32
CA GLU A 4 -11.82 -8.87 -30.45
C GLU A 4 -11.78 -9.73 -29.18
N GLU A 5 -11.91 -9.11 -28.00
CA GLU A 5 -11.98 -9.82 -26.73
C GLU A 5 -13.29 -10.62 -26.55
N GLU A 6 -14.41 -10.06 -27.01
CA GLU A 6 -15.70 -10.76 -27.03
C GLU A 6 -15.66 -11.96 -27.98
N LYS A 7 -15.09 -11.81 -29.18
CA LYS A 7 -14.92 -12.91 -30.14
C LYS A 7 -14.03 -14.02 -29.59
N ARG A 8 -12.86 -13.66 -29.02
CA ARG A 8 -11.95 -14.63 -28.39
C ARG A 8 -12.61 -15.40 -27.26
N THR A 9 -13.36 -14.71 -26.40
CA THR A 9 -14.04 -15.36 -25.27
C THR A 9 -15.22 -16.22 -25.73
N LEU A 10 -15.94 -15.83 -26.79
CA LEU A 10 -16.99 -16.65 -27.40
C LEU A 10 -16.42 -17.97 -27.95
N ILE A 11 -15.32 -17.90 -28.71
CA ILE A 11 -14.63 -19.08 -29.25
C ILE A 11 -14.14 -19.99 -28.12
N ALA A 12 -13.50 -19.41 -27.09
CA ALA A 12 -13.00 -20.18 -25.94
C ALA A 12 -14.11 -20.91 -25.17
N GLU A 13 -15.33 -20.38 -25.18
CA GLU A 13 -16.51 -20.99 -24.55
C GLU A 13 -17.28 -21.94 -25.50
N GLY A 14 -16.79 -22.14 -26.73
CA GLY A 14 -17.39 -23.00 -27.74
C GLY A 14 -18.59 -22.39 -28.47
N TYR A 15 -18.82 -21.08 -28.37
CA TYR A 15 -19.86 -20.40 -29.12
C TYR A 15 -19.35 -19.96 -30.51
N PRO A 16 -20.12 -20.17 -31.59
CA PRO A 16 -19.78 -19.63 -32.89
C PRO A 16 -19.79 -18.10 -32.84
N VAL A 17 -18.82 -17.46 -33.51
CA VAL A 17 -18.79 -16.00 -33.63
C VAL A 17 -19.84 -15.56 -34.64
N PRO A 18 -20.87 -14.80 -34.23
CA PRO A 18 -21.90 -14.35 -35.14
C PRO A 18 -21.30 -13.40 -36.19
N THR A 19 -21.46 -13.74 -37.47
CA THR A 19 -20.94 -12.96 -38.61
C THR A 19 -22.03 -12.18 -39.35
N LYS A 20 -23.31 -12.49 -39.12
CA LYS A 20 -24.47 -11.83 -39.74
C LYS A 20 -25.38 -11.22 -38.68
N LEU A 21 -25.92 -10.04 -38.96
CA LEU A 21 -26.90 -9.34 -38.14
C LEU A 21 -28.28 -9.45 -38.81
N PRO A 22 -29.40 -9.51 -38.04
CA PRO A 22 -29.50 -9.44 -36.58
C PRO A 22 -29.13 -10.77 -35.88
N LEU A 23 -28.68 -10.68 -34.63
CA LEU A 23 -28.38 -11.84 -33.78
C LEU A 23 -29.67 -12.61 -33.46
N THR A 24 -29.58 -13.93 -33.40
CA THR A 24 -30.65 -14.75 -32.84
C THR A 24 -30.73 -14.53 -31.31
N LYS A 25 -31.92 -14.73 -30.72
CA LYS A 25 -32.12 -14.63 -29.25
C LYS A 25 -31.11 -15.48 -28.45
N GLN A 26 -30.66 -16.60 -29.02
CA GLN A 26 -29.67 -17.47 -28.39
C GLN A 26 -28.27 -16.86 -28.42
N GLU A 27 -27.84 -16.29 -29.55
CA GLU A 27 -26.55 -15.60 -29.67
C GLU A 27 -26.49 -14.36 -28.77
N GLU A 28 -27.59 -13.60 -28.63
CA GLU A 28 -27.68 -12.49 -27.69
C GLU A 28 -27.49 -12.94 -26.23
N LYS A 29 -28.10 -14.07 -25.85
CA LYS A 29 -27.96 -14.65 -24.50
C LYS A 29 -26.51 -15.10 -24.25
N SER A 30 -25.86 -15.71 -25.22
CA SER A 30 -24.45 -16.14 -25.13
C SER A 30 -23.51 -14.94 -25.04
N LEU A 31 -23.73 -13.91 -25.86
CA LEU A 31 -22.95 -12.67 -25.82
C LEU A 31 -23.09 -11.94 -24.48
N LYS A 32 -24.30 -11.89 -23.90
CA LYS A 32 -24.55 -11.31 -22.58
C LYS A 32 -23.76 -12.05 -21.48
N LYS A 33 -23.67 -13.37 -21.55
CA LYS A 33 -22.85 -14.17 -20.62
C LYS A 33 -21.36 -13.85 -20.76
N VAL A 34 -20.85 -13.80 -22.00
CA VAL A 34 -19.45 -13.45 -22.28
C VAL A 34 -19.10 -12.05 -21.78
N ARG A 35 -19.93 -11.04 -22.09
CA ARG A 35 -19.76 -9.68 -21.57
C ARG A 35 -19.74 -9.63 -20.05
N ARG A 36 -20.59 -10.41 -19.38
CA ARG A 36 -20.58 -10.51 -17.92
C ARG A 36 -19.27 -11.12 -17.39
N LYS A 37 -18.77 -12.18 -18.03
CA LYS A 37 -17.50 -12.84 -17.66
C LYS A 37 -16.32 -11.88 -17.81
N ILE A 38 -16.23 -11.14 -18.91
CA ILE A 38 -15.17 -10.15 -19.15
C ILE A 38 -15.22 -9.07 -18.06
N LYS A 39 -16.40 -8.48 -17.79
CA LYS A 39 -16.54 -7.49 -16.71
C LYS A 39 -16.12 -8.03 -15.35
N ASN A 40 -16.55 -9.24 -15.00
CA ASN A 40 -16.16 -9.87 -13.74
C ASN A 40 -14.65 -10.10 -13.64
N LYS A 41 -14.00 -10.50 -14.73
CA LYS A 41 -12.54 -10.68 -14.78
C LYS A 41 -11.82 -9.36 -14.48
N ILE A 42 -12.23 -8.26 -15.13
CA ILE A 42 -11.66 -6.93 -14.91
C ILE A 42 -11.90 -6.47 -13.47
N SER A 43 -13.13 -6.59 -12.96
CA SER A 43 -13.46 -6.18 -11.59
C SER A 43 -12.70 -7.00 -10.54
N ALA A 44 -12.52 -8.30 -10.75
CA ALA A 44 -11.74 -9.15 -9.84
C ALA A 44 -10.26 -8.79 -9.85
N GLN A 45 -9.69 -8.46 -11.02
CA GLN A 45 -8.31 -7.99 -11.14
C GLN A 45 -8.12 -6.66 -10.43
N GLU A 46 -9.03 -5.70 -10.64
CA GLU A 46 -8.97 -4.39 -10.00
C GLU A 46 -9.10 -4.49 -8.48
N SER A 47 -9.98 -5.36 -7.99
CA SER A 47 -10.12 -5.65 -6.55
C SER A 47 -8.82 -6.20 -5.96
N ARG A 48 -8.16 -7.14 -6.65
CA ARG A 48 -6.86 -7.68 -6.22
C ARG A 48 -5.77 -6.60 -6.24
N ARG A 49 -5.74 -5.74 -7.27
CA ARG A 49 -4.80 -4.63 -7.37
C ARG A 49 -4.95 -3.66 -6.20
N LYS A 50 -6.17 -3.18 -5.92
CA LYS A 50 -6.44 -2.28 -4.79
C LYS A 50 -6.06 -2.89 -3.44
N LYS A 51 -6.34 -4.18 -3.23
CA LYS A 51 -5.93 -4.88 -2.01
C LYS A 51 -4.40 -4.88 -1.88
N LYS A 52 -3.67 -5.16 -2.97
CA LYS A 52 -2.20 -5.13 -2.97
C LYS A 52 -1.69 -3.73 -2.65
N GLU A 53 -2.17 -2.70 -3.33
CA GLU A 53 -1.76 -1.31 -3.09
C GLU A 53 -2.00 -0.87 -1.64
N TYR A 54 -3.12 -1.28 -1.04
CA TYR A 54 -3.41 -1.02 0.37
C TYR A 54 -2.40 -1.70 1.30
N MET A 55 -2.11 -2.99 1.07
CA MET A 55 -1.11 -3.73 1.85
C MET A 55 0.29 -3.12 1.72
N ASP A 56 0.74 -2.86 0.49
CA ASP A 56 2.02 -2.21 0.21
C ASP A 56 2.08 -0.83 0.90
N GLY A 57 0.96 -0.09 0.94
CA GLY A 57 0.85 1.18 1.65
C GLY A 57 0.97 1.04 3.17
N LEU A 58 0.35 0.02 3.76
CA LEU A 58 0.50 -0.29 5.19
C LEU A 58 1.94 -0.67 5.54
N GLU A 59 2.57 -1.54 4.75
CA GLU A 59 3.95 -1.97 4.96
C GLU A 59 4.93 -0.79 4.90
N ARG A 60 4.74 0.13 3.94
CA ARG A 60 5.51 1.38 3.87
C ARG A 60 5.32 2.25 5.11
N ARG A 61 4.07 2.41 5.58
CA ARG A 61 3.79 3.20 6.79
C ARG A 61 4.45 2.62 8.03
N VAL A 62 4.40 1.30 8.21
CA VAL A 62 5.09 0.62 9.31
C VAL A 62 6.59 0.87 9.25
N THR A 63 7.18 0.73 8.06
CA THR A 63 8.62 0.98 7.85
C THR A 63 9.01 2.42 8.20
N MET A 64 8.23 3.40 7.73
CA MET A 64 8.47 4.82 8.04
C MET A 64 8.38 5.10 9.54
N LEU A 65 7.32 4.62 10.21
CA LEU A 65 7.13 4.81 11.64
C LEU A 65 8.22 4.12 12.46
N ALA A 66 8.70 2.95 12.03
CA ALA A 66 9.80 2.26 12.68
C ALA A 66 11.11 3.07 12.60
N ASN A 67 11.41 3.61 11.42
CA ASN A 67 12.59 4.46 11.20
C ASN A 67 12.51 5.76 12.01
N GLU A 68 11.34 6.41 12.01
CA GLU A 68 11.10 7.64 12.77
C GLU A 68 11.23 7.39 14.29
N ASN A 69 10.65 6.30 14.80
CA ASN A 69 10.79 5.92 16.20
C ASN A 69 12.26 5.63 16.57
N SER A 70 13.03 4.98 15.69
CA SER A 70 14.47 4.79 15.91
C SER A 70 15.19 6.12 16.03
N SER A 71 14.96 7.05 15.10
CA SER A 71 15.56 8.39 15.13
C SER A 71 15.20 9.18 16.40
N TYR A 72 13.93 9.08 16.85
CA TYR A 72 13.53 9.70 18.11
C TYR A 72 14.22 9.09 19.33
N ARG A 73 14.41 7.77 19.36
CA ARG A 73 15.15 7.11 20.44
C ARG A 73 16.61 7.54 20.47
N ASP A 74 17.27 7.59 19.32
CA ASP A 74 18.67 8.03 19.22
C ASP A 74 18.83 9.48 19.70
N ARG A 75 17.89 10.35 19.32
CA ARG A 75 17.86 11.75 19.78
C ARG A 75 17.60 11.86 21.28
N LEU A 76 16.71 11.03 21.82
CA LEU A 76 16.41 11.00 23.25
C LEU A 76 17.64 10.56 24.04
N THR A 77 18.33 9.50 23.62
CA THR A 77 19.58 9.06 24.24
C THR A 77 20.64 10.16 24.21
N THR A 78 20.82 10.83 23.07
CA THR A 78 21.78 11.94 22.95
C THR A 78 21.45 13.10 23.91
N LEU A 79 20.17 13.43 24.06
CA LEU A 79 19.72 14.47 24.99
C LEU A 79 19.89 14.06 26.45
N GLU A 80 19.66 12.79 26.79
CA GLU A 80 19.89 12.27 28.14
C GLU A 80 21.37 12.29 28.50
N ASP A 81 22.25 11.93 27.57
CA ASP A 81 23.71 11.96 27.78
C ASP A 81 24.23 13.38 27.97
N THR A 82 23.85 14.30 27.08
CA THR A 82 24.22 15.73 27.22
C THR A 82 23.69 16.34 28.51
N ASN A 83 22.45 16.06 28.91
CA ASN A 83 21.92 16.51 30.21
C ASN A 83 22.72 15.95 31.39
N ARG A 84 23.10 14.66 31.34
CA ARG A 84 23.92 14.03 32.38
C ARG A 84 25.29 14.70 32.48
N GLU A 85 25.92 15.05 31.35
CA GLU A 85 27.20 15.77 31.33
C GLU A 85 27.07 17.18 31.91
N LEU A 86 26.04 17.93 31.51
CA LEU A 86 25.79 19.28 32.04
C LEU A 86 25.55 19.26 33.55
N LEU A 87 24.80 18.28 34.06
CA LEU A 87 24.58 18.11 35.50
C LEU A 87 25.88 17.83 36.26
N LYS A 88 26.77 17.01 35.70
CA LYS A 88 28.10 16.77 36.30
C LYS A 88 28.93 18.04 36.38
N GLU A 89 28.93 18.85 35.32
CA GLU A 89 29.69 20.12 35.31
C GLU A 89 29.09 21.14 36.28
N LEU A 90 27.76 21.23 36.38
CA LEU A 90 27.08 22.06 37.38
C LEU A 90 27.46 21.64 38.81
N GLN A 91 27.47 20.35 39.12
CA GLN A 91 27.90 19.84 40.43
C GLN A 91 29.37 20.19 40.72
N ARG A 92 30.26 20.06 39.72
CA ARG A 92 31.68 20.44 39.85
C ARG A 92 31.85 21.92 40.18
N LEU A 93 31.12 22.79 39.46
CA LEU A 93 31.15 24.24 39.68
C LEU A 93 30.56 24.63 41.05
N GLN A 94 29.46 24.00 41.47
CA GLN A 94 28.87 24.22 42.79
C GLN A 94 29.85 23.85 43.92
N ALA A 95 30.56 22.73 43.80
CA ALA A 95 31.57 22.32 44.79
C ALA A 95 32.74 23.33 44.88
N LEU A 96 33.20 23.86 43.74
CA LEU A 96 34.26 24.87 43.71
C LEU A 96 33.83 26.18 44.39
N LEU A 97 32.59 26.62 44.16
CA LEU A 97 32.06 27.83 44.81
C LEU A 97 31.89 27.65 46.32
N GLN A 98 31.47 26.47 46.79
CA GLN A 98 31.37 26.17 48.22
C GLN A 98 32.75 26.22 48.91
N LEU A 99 33.80 25.74 48.23
CA LEU A 99 35.18 25.81 48.74
C LEU A 99 35.74 27.23 48.77
N GLN A 100 35.31 28.13 47.87
CA GLN A 100 35.74 29.54 47.86
C GLN A 100 34.99 30.42 48.87
N GLY A 101 33.79 30.01 49.29
CA GLY A 101 32.98 30.72 50.28
C GLY A 101 33.21 30.30 51.73
N SER A 102 34.13 29.36 51.99
CA SER A 102 34.53 28.87 53.31
C SER A 102 35.89 29.45 53.71
#